data_AF-A0ABD6CDS5-F1
#
_entry.id   AF-A0ABD6CDS5-F1
#
_cell.length_a   1.000
_cell.length_b   1.000
_cell.length_c   1.000
_cell.angle_alpha   90.00
_cell.angle_beta   90.00
_cell.angle_gamma   90.00
#
_symmetry.space_group_name_H-M   'P 1'
#
loop_
_entity.id
_entity.type
_entity.pdbx_description
1 polymer ?
#
loop_
_entity_poly.entity_id
_entity_poly.type
_entity_poly.pdbx_seq_one_letter_code
_entity_poly.pdbx_strand_id
1 'polypeptide(L)'
;MGPDLWMQGAVVGLALAQLLVFWVLYRRSEVLGFTTDGRPATPGGKTATSDEERAVVCPDCGSANEPGFQYCQNCVSELPGTASSPDANDTPQGRGLS
;
A
#
# COMPACT_ATOMS: atom_id res chain seq x y z
N MET A 1 -17.61 2.33 51.35
CA MET A 1 -17.75 0.99 50.74
C MET A 1 -16.71 0.90 49.63
N GLY A 2 -15.60 0.17 49.85
CA GLY A 2 -14.59 -0.02 48.79
C GLY A 2 -15.14 -0.96 47.72
N PRO A 3 -14.73 -0.83 46.44
CA PRO A 3 -15.17 -1.75 45.40
C PRO A 3 -14.79 -3.18 45.79
N ASP A 4 -15.76 -4.09 45.71
CA ASP A 4 -15.56 -5.50 45.99
C ASP A 4 -14.36 -6.03 45.19
N LEU A 5 -13.47 -6.74 45.87
CA LEU A 5 -12.20 -7.27 45.32
C LEU A 5 -12.38 -8.01 43.97
N TRP A 6 -13.58 -8.57 43.75
CA TRP A 6 -14.00 -9.24 42.52
C TRP A 6 -14.09 -8.29 41.32
N MET A 7 -14.64 -7.08 41.49
CA MET A 7 -14.72 -6.06 40.43
C MET A 7 -13.32 -5.60 40.01
N GLN A 8 -12.43 -5.43 40.99
CA GLN A 8 -11.02 -5.09 40.72
C GLN A 8 -10.32 -6.20 39.94
N GLY A 9 -10.56 -7.47 40.30
CA GLY A 9 -10.04 -8.62 39.57
C GLY A 9 -10.51 -8.67 38.11
N ALA A 10 -11.79 -8.42 37.86
CA ALA A 10 -12.36 -8.41 36.51
C ALA A 10 -11.75 -7.30 35.63
N VAL A 11 -11.62 -6.08 36.18
CA VAL A 11 -11.03 -4.94 35.47
C VAL A 11 -9.55 -5.18 35.16
N VAL A 12 -8.78 -5.67 36.13
CA VAL A 12 -7.35 -5.99 35.93
C VAL A 12 -7.19 -7.11 34.90
N GLY A 13 -8.02 -8.15 34.95
CA GLY A 13 -8.00 -9.25 33.99
C GLY A 13 -8.26 -8.78 32.55
N LEU A 14 -9.28 -7.95 32.36
CA LEU A 14 -9.59 -7.38 31.04
C LEU A 14 -8.46 -6.49 30.52
N ALA A 15 -7.89 -5.64 31.39
CA ALA A 15 -6.76 -4.79 31.03
C ALA A 15 -5.53 -5.62 30.60
N LEU A 16 -5.20 -6.69 31.33
CA LEU A 16 -4.11 -7.60 30.97
C LEU A 16 -4.37 -8.33 29.66
N ALA A 17 -5.61 -8.78 29.42
CA ALA A 17 -5.98 -9.41 28.15
C ALA A 17 -5.80 -8.45 26.97
N GLN A 18 -6.20 -7.19 27.12
CA GLN A 18 -6.04 -6.16 26.09
C GLN A 18 -4.57 -5.87 25.79
N LEU A 19 -3.75 -5.74 26.84
CA LEU A 19 -2.29 -5.57 26.70
C LEU A 19 -1.63 -6.79 26.03
N LEU A 20 -2.09 -8.01 26.33
CA LEU A 20 -1.57 -9.23 25.72
C LEU A 20 -1.92 -9.31 24.24
N VAL A 21 -3.15 -8.96 23.85
CA VAL A 21 -3.56 -8.87 22.44
C VAL A 21 -2.70 -7.85 21.71
N PHE A 22 -2.56 -6.64 22.27
CA PHE A 22 -1.72 -5.60 21.69
C PHE A 22 -0.26 -6.05 21.56
N TRP A 23 0.29 -6.68 22.61
CA TRP A 23 1.66 -7.21 22.60
C TRP A 23 1.85 -8.33 21.57
N VAL A 24 0.90 -9.25 21.41
CA VAL A 24 0.95 -10.31 20.39
C VAL A 24 0.92 -9.71 18.99
N LEU A 25 0.05 -8.73 18.75
CA LEU A 25 -0.03 -8.04 17.46
C LEU A 25 1.22 -7.19 17.19
N TYR A 26 1.77 -6.52 18.20
CA TYR A 26 3.00 -5.74 18.12
C TYR A 26 4.21 -6.64 17.83
N ARG A 27 4.37 -7.74 18.57
CA ARG A 27 5.40 -8.76 18.31
C ARG A 27 5.26 -9.37 16.91
N ARG A 28 4.03 -9.53 16.43
CA ARG A 28 3.76 -10.00 15.06
C ARG A 28 3.98 -8.90 14.01
N SER A 29 3.87 -7.62 14.37
CA SER A 29 4.22 -6.51 13.49
C SER A 29 5.72 -6.35 13.30
N GLU A 30 6.56 -6.76 14.25
CA GLU A 30 8.02 -6.86 14.00
C GLU A 30 8.34 -7.96 12.96
N VAL A 31 7.42 -8.92 12.74
CA VAL A 31 7.50 -9.94 11.68
C VAL A 31 6.89 -9.46 10.36
N LEU A 32 6.02 -8.44 10.38
CA LEU A 32 5.50 -7.74 9.17
C LEU A 32 6.27 -6.46 8.85
N GLY A 33 7.21 -6.06 9.70
CA GLY A 33 8.20 -5.03 9.47
C GLY A 33 9.14 -5.49 8.37
N PHE A 34 8.73 -5.23 7.14
CA PHE A 34 9.58 -4.82 6.03
C PHE A 34 11.03 -5.31 6.13
N THR A 35 11.31 -6.50 5.60
CA THR A 35 12.67 -6.88 5.22
C THR A 35 13.04 -6.06 3.99
N THR A 36 13.72 -4.93 4.18
CA THR A 36 14.39 -4.25 3.06
C THR A 36 15.62 -5.00 2.61
N ASP A 37 16.37 -5.69 3.48
CA ASP A 37 17.54 -6.46 3.05
C ASP A 37 17.93 -7.50 4.11
N GLY A 38 18.32 -8.70 3.68
CA GLY A 38 18.97 -9.67 4.57
C GLY A 38 18.33 -11.06 4.64
N ARG A 39 18.14 -11.69 3.48
CA ARG A 39 17.93 -13.13 3.33
C ARG A 39 18.98 -13.97 4.10
N PRO A 40 18.62 -15.01 4.87
CA PRO A 40 19.38 -16.26 4.84
C PRO A 40 18.90 -17.05 3.61
N ALA A 41 19.85 -17.43 2.74
CA ALA A 41 19.56 -18.10 1.48
C ALA A 41 18.79 -19.42 1.68
N THR A 42 17.49 -19.43 1.29
CA THR A 42 16.66 -20.43 0.54
C THR A 42 16.84 -21.95 0.75
N PRO A 43 15.82 -22.83 0.46
CA PRO A 43 15.04 -22.88 -0.79
C PRO A 43 13.54 -23.19 -0.59
N GLY A 44 12.69 -22.19 -0.78
CA GLY A 44 11.24 -22.37 -0.82
C GLY A 44 10.66 -21.28 -1.70
N GLY A 45 10.94 -21.37 -3.00
CA GLY A 45 10.56 -20.39 -3.99
C GLY A 45 9.07 -20.08 -3.94
N LYS A 46 8.76 -18.80 -3.73
CA LYS A 46 7.65 -18.18 -4.44
C LYS A 46 8.25 -17.08 -5.28
N THR A 47 8.28 -17.40 -6.56
CA THR A 47 8.61 -16.57 -7.71
C THR A 47 8.14 -15.13 -7.51
N ALA A 48 9.12 -14.23 -7.51
CA ALA A 48 8.90 -12.85 -7.92
C ALA A 48 8.35 -12.87 -9.34
N THR A 49 7.13 -12.37 -9.50
CA THR A 49 6.70 -11.73 -10.74
C THR A 49 6.46 -10.26 -10.40
N SER A 50 7.53 -9.60 -9.96
CA SER A 50 7.58 -8.15 -9.78
C SER A 50 7.98 -7.52 -11.11
N ASP A 51 7.07 -7.57 -12.09
CA ASP A 51 7.22 -6.83 -13.36
C ASP A 51 5.94 -6.03 -13.69
N GLU A 52 5.05 -5.85 -12.71
CA GLU A 52 3.80 -5.07 -12.82
C GLU A 52 3.70 -3.94 -11.77
N GLU A 53 4.81 -3.61 -11.08
CA GLU A 53 4.88 -2.58 -10.02
C GLU A 53 6.01 -1.58 -10.30
N ARG A 54 6.16 -1.12 -11.55
CA ARG A 54 7.08 0.01 -11.80
C ARG A 54 6.39 1.29 -11.33
N ALA A 55 6.85 1.83 -10.21
CA ALA A 55 6.42 3.13 -9.73
C ALA A 55 6.56 4.22 -10.81
N VAL A 56 5.56 5.09 -10.91
CA VAL A 56 5.55 6.25 -11.81
C VAL A 56 6.10 7.46 -11.07
N VAL A 57 7.21 8.00 -11.57
CA VAL A 57 7.83 9.21 -10.99
C VAL A 57 7.11 10.45 -11.53
N CYS A 58 6.65 11.30 -10.63
CA CYS A 58 6.04 12.58 -10.99
C CYS A 58 7.09 13.53 -11.59
N PRO A 59 6.89 14.08 -12.80
CA PRO A 59 7.85 15.00 -13.42
C PRO A 59 7.89 16.37 -12.75
N ASP A 60 6.82 16.78 -12.04
CA ASP A 60 6.73 18.11 -11.42
C ASP A 60 7.43 18.17 -10.05
N CYS A 61 7.31 17.11 -9.24
CA CYS A 61 7.84 17.11 -7.87
C CYS A 61 8.80 15.97 -7.54
N GLY A 62 8.97 14.99 -8.44
CA GLY A 62 9.89 13.87 -8.26
C GLY A 62 9.39 12.75 -7.33
N SER A 63 8.18 12.86 -6.78
CA SER A 63 7.61 11.80 -5.94
C SER A 63 7.34 10.53 -6.74
N ALA A 64 7.69 9.37 -6.18
CA ALA A 64 7.30 8.07 -6.71
C ALA A 64 5.84 7.78 -6.34
N ASN A 65 5.03 7.40 -7.32
CA ASN A 65 3.63 7.04 -7.15
C ASN A 65 3.42 5.60 -7.64
N GLU A 66 2.39 4.94 -7.14
CA GLU A 66 2.00 3.61 -7.62
C GLU A 66 1.47 3.70 -9.07
N PRO A 67 1.69 2.68 -9.91
CA PRO A 67 1.10 2.64 -11.25
C PRO A 67 -0.44 2.66 -11.18
N GLY A 68 -1.08 3.37 -12.10
CA GLY A 68 -2.54 3.49 -12.17
C GLY A 68 -3.14 4.73 -11.48
N PHE A 69 -2.35 5.47 -10.69
CA PHE A 69 -2.77 6.78 -10.20
C PHE A 69 -2.86 7.80 -11.33
N GLN A 70 -3.99 8.52 -11.39
CA GLN A 70 -4.24 9.61 -12.35
C GLN A 70 -3.48 10.89 -12.01
N TYR A 71 -3.31 11.14 -10.71
CA TYR A 71 -2.69 12.34 -10.17
C TYR A 71 -1.63 11.97 -9.14
N CYS A 72 -0.60 12.81 -9.00
CA CYS A 72 0.45 12.64 -8.02
C CYS A 72 -0.11 12.79 -6.60
N GLN A 73 0.19 11.84 -5.71
CA GLN A 73 -0.27 11.84 -4.33
C GLN A 73 0.38 12.92 -3.45
N ASN A 74 1.44 13.58 -3.94
CA ASN A 74 2.16 14.63 -3.22
C ASN A 74 1.81 16.05 -3.69
N CYS A 75 1.78 16.28 -5.01
CA CYS A 75 1.58 17.62 -5.57
C CYS A 75 0.31 17.77 -6.44
N VAL A 76 -0.43 16.69 -6.66
CA VAL A 76 -1.69 16.64 -7.42
C VAL A 76 -1.55 16.94 -8.93
N SER A 77 -0.33 16.99 -9.48
CA SER A 77 -0.14 17.06 -10.94
C SER A 77 -0.52 15.75 -11.64
N GLU A 78 -0.91 15.83 -12.91
CA GLU A 78 -1.28 14.65 -13.72
C GLU A 78 -0.08 13.74 -13.97
N LEU A 79 -0.28 12.42 -13.82
CA LEU A 79 0.79 11.44 -14.03
C LEU A 79 0.77 10.90 -15.46
N PRO A 80 1.94 10.71 -16.09
CA PRO A 80 2.03 10.10 -17.41
C PRO A 80 1.69 8.61 -17.34
N GLY A 81 0.69 8.15 -18.10
CA GLY A 81 0.36 6.72 -18.24
C GLY A 81 -1.08 6.33 -17.94
N THR A 82 -1.96 7.29 -17.63
CA THR A 82 -3.38 7.01 -17.40
C THR A 82 -4.29 7.14 -18.61
N ALA A 83 -3.72 7.43 -19.77
CA ALA A 83 -4.40 7.32 -21.05
C ALA A 83 -4.49 5.85 -21.48
N SER A 84 -5.33 5.06 -20.81
CA SER A 84 -6.06 4.01 -21.52
C SER A 84 -6.96 4.75 -22.51
N SER A 85 -6.55 4.78 -23.77
CA SER A 85 -7.15 5.49 -24.90
C SER A 85 -8.68 5.56 -24.87
N PRO A 86 -9.29 6.75 -24.96
CA PRO A 86 -10.47 6.94 -25.75
C PRO A 86 -10.02 7.46 -27.12
N ASP A 87 -9.52 6.57 -27.99
CA ASP A 87 -9.46 6.80 -29.43
C ASP A 87 -9.35 5.45 -30.15
N ALA A 88 -10.37 4.63 -29.90
CA ALA A 88 -10.81 3.68 -30.90
C ALA A 88 -11.39 4.48 -32.06
N ASN A 89 -10.59 4.59 -33.13
CA ASN A 89 -11.05 4.86 -34.49
C ASN A 89 -11.53 6.29 -34.78
N ASP A 90 -10.58 7.20 -35.07
CA ASP A 90 -10.80 8.21 -36.11
C ASP A 90 -9.48 8.53 -36.83
N THR A 91 -9.24 7.86 -37.94
CA THR A 91 -8.14 8.08 -38.88
C THR A 91 -8.63 7.60 -40.25
N PRO A 92 -8.33 8.23 -41.39
CA PRO A 92 -8.20 9.66 -41.73
C PRO A 92 -8.87 10.01 -43.11
N GLN A 93 -8.76 11.28 -43.55
CA GLN A 93 -8.89 11.78 -44.95
C GLN A 93 -10.29 11.86 -45.61
N GLY A 94 -10.79 13.11 -45.70
CA GLY A 94 -11.81 13.55 -46.65
C GLY A 94 -11.31 14.73 -47.50
N ARG A 95 -10.89 14.39 -48.72
CA ARG A 95 -10.64 15.19 -49.94
C ARG A 95 -11.18 16.63 -49.93
N GLY A 96 -10.34 17.57 -50.40
CA GLY A 96 -10.81 18.88 -50.85
C GLY A 96 -11.88 18.76 -51.94
N LEU A 97 -12.69 19.82 -52.08
CA LEU A 97 -13.38 20.27 -53.31
C LEU A 97 -14.16 21.56 -52.98
N SER A 98 -13.99 22.55 -53.86
CA SER A 98 -14.79 23.79 -54.09
C SER A 98 -14.51 25.02 -53.25
#